data_AF-A0A1Q9E0D9-F1
#
_entry.id   AF-A0A1Q9E0D9-F1
#
_cell.length_a   1.000
_cell.length_b   1.000
_cell.length_c   1.000
_cell.angle_alpha   90.00
_cell.angle_beta   90.00
_cell.angle_gamma   90.00
#
_symmetry.space_group_name_H-M   'P 1'
#
loop_
_entity.id
_entity.type
_entity.pdbx_description
1 polymer ?
#
loop_
_entity_poly.entity_id
_entity_poly.type
_entity_poly.pdbx_seq_one_letter_code
_entity_poly.pdbx_strand_id
1 'polypeptide(L)'
;MQSNLRSQHEFPVAVKGATSGYDQSGVVFRAPFGPAQLTDVRRDAGKEVFRGEVQGSRRRLKKSEDWLRQREATGFDGKGGQEFLGLSGAPQKHRRLNLNAFAVVVNLLLPWVVFSAICWALSFSLHYKAPLVAWGVVAVGLAIVAASARMALRADSSEKWHSFFTVATLAALSRTHTSAVYDLNNMNSYPAVNPAGHKGQQLMDAGRIFFSEGTGLDLKKAMSFKDSDTYCVAPITLGQDQMASYDYWAIGRYNNGHARAGLRLMSDDQRPFFRLAVQQAEAAYNIRAEHPMFFHWVQDPVALMASWTEAATRFMLMSSFCFFVMNFFCVSCAVVVFSKLGGY
;
A
#
# COMPACT_ATOMS: atom_id res chain seq x y z
N MET A 1 37.57 -43.78 -31.89
CA MET A 1 36.51 -43.27 -31.00
C MET A 1 36.83 -41.80 -30.74
N GLN A 2 36.30 -40.84 -31.52
CA GLN A 2 34.97 -40.20 -31.35
C GLN A 2 34.72 -39.83 -29.86
N SER A 3 34.38 -38.62 -29.43
CA SER A 3 33.87 -37.37 -30.02
C SER A 3 33.92 -36.31 -28.90
N ASN A 4 34.43 -35.09 -29.12
CA ASN A 4 33.68 -33.88 -29.46
C ASN A 4 32.59 -33.47 -28.44
N LEU A 5 32.75 -32.31 -27.77
CA LEU A 5 31.71 -31.29 -27.62
C LEU A 5 32.33 -29.93 -27.23
N ARG A 6 32.41 -29.08 -28.25
CA ARG A 6 32.65 -27.64 -28.23
C ARG A 6 31.28 -26.96 -28.33
N SER A 7 31.03 -25.93 -27.53
CA SER A 7 29.94 -24.94 -27.70
C SER A 7 30.18 -23.80 -26.70
N GLN A 8 30.89 -22.71 -27.06
CA GLN A 8 30.38 -21.51 -27.73
C GLN A 8 29.11 -20.92 -27.09
N HIS A 9 29.28 -19.81 -26.36
CA HIS A 9 28.28 -18.74 -26.36
C HIS A 9 28.95 -17.46 -26.83
N GLU A 10 28.65 -17.13 -28.08
CA GLU A 10 28.97 -15.89 -28.77
C GLU A 10 28.18 -14.72 -28.15
N PHE A 11 28.85 -13.58 -28.02
CA PHE A 11 28.22 -12.28 -27.84
C PHE A 11 27.65 -11.79 -29.18
N PRO A 12 26.43 -11.23 -29.24
CA PRO A 12 26.05 -10.38 -30.36
C PRO A 12 26.32 -8.91 -30.03
N VAL A 13 27.22 -8.32 -30.81
CA VAL A 13 27.35 -6.87 -31.00
C VAL A 13 26.49 -6.46 -32.21
N ALA A 14 25.85 -5.29 -32.07
CA ALA A 14 25.26 -4.39 -33.07
C ALA A 14 23.81 -4.63 -33.56
N VAL A 15 22.96 -3.62 -33.34
CA VAL A 15 22.06 -3.06 -34.37
C VAL A 15 21.99 -1.52 -34.21
N LYS A 16 22.26 -0.80 -35.32
CA LYS A 16 22.01 0.63 -35.54
C LYS A 16 20.53 0.85 -35.92
N GLY A 17 19.95 1.97 -35.47
CA GLY A 17 19.04 2.79 -36.30
C GLY A 17 17.57 2.92 -35.86
N ALA A 18 17.17 4.19 -35.70
CA ALA A 18 15.83 4.76 -35.86
C ALA A 18 14.76 4.59 -34.75
N THR A 19 14.64 5.66 -33.95
CA THR A 19 13.40 6.38 -33.58
C THR A 19 12.13 5.57 -33.31
N SER A 20 11.76 5.44 -32.04
CA SER A 20 10.40 5.72 -31.56
C SER A 20 10.40 5.73 -30.02
N GLY A 21 9.81 6.76 -29.42
CA GLY A 21 9.80 6.97 -27.98
C GLY A 21 9.08 5.85 -27.23
N TYR A 22 9.65 5.44 -26.09
CA TYR A 22 8.96 4.59 -25.13
C TYR A 22 9.40 4.93 -23.70
N ASP A 23 8.48 5.63 -23.04
CA ASP A 23 7.91 5.35 -21.72
C ASP A 23 8.72 4.44 -20.77
N GLN A 24 9.23 5.03 -19.68
CA GLN A 24 10.01 4.37 -18.63
C GLN A 24 9.16 4.04 -17.38
N SER A 25 7.93 3.56 -17.54
CA SER A 25 7.14 3.05 -16.42
C SER A 25 6.70 1.61 -16.68
N GLY A 26 7.53 0.66 -16.26
CA GLY A 26 7.26 -0.77 -16.43
C GLY A 26 7.80 -1.60 -15.28
N VAL A 27 7.55 -1.19 -14.03
CA VAL A 27 7.74 -2.06 -12.86
C VAL A 27 6.36 -2.55 -12.44
N VAL A 28 5.96 -3.71 -12.96
CA VAL A 28 4.72 -4.40 -12.60
C VAL A 28 5.00 -5.26 -11.36
N PHE A 29 4.56 -4.81 -10.19
CA PHE A 29 4.53 -5.64 -8.99
C PHE A 29 3.31 -6.58 -9.04
N ARG A 30 3.56 -7.89 -9.13
CA ARG A 30 2.54 -8.94 -9.04
C ARG A 30 2.42 -9.38 -7.58
N ALA A 31 1.21 -9.34 -7.02
CA ALA A 31 0.92 -9.83 -5.67
C ALA A 31 0.90 -11.38 -5.62
N PRO A 32 1.32 -12.02 -4.50
CA PRO A 32 1.25 -13.47 -4.35
C PRO A 32 -0.03 -13.85 -3.60
N PHE A 33 -0.99 -14.49 -4.28
CA PHE A 33 -2.03 -15.28 -3.61
C PHE A 33 -2.32 -16.53 -4.44
N GLY A 34 -1.81 -17.67 -3.95
CA GLY A 34 -2.26 -19.00 -4.36
C GLY A 34 -3.46 -19.43 -3.51
N PRO A 35 -4.37 -20.28 -4.03
CA PRO A 35 -5.59 -20.66 -3.34
C PRO A 35 -5.33 -21.73 -2.27
N ALA A 36 -5.83 -21.50 -1.05
CA ALA A 36 -5.82 -22.49 0.03
C ALA A 36 -6.94 -23.53 -0.20
N GLN A 37 -6.59 -24.81 -0.04
CA GLN A 37 -7.49 -25.95 -0.16
C GLN A 37 -8.41 -26.10 1.06
N LEU A 38 -9.66 -26.49 0.78
CA LEU A 38 -10.62 -26.98 1.78
C LEU A 38 -10.16 -28.35 2.30
N THR A 39 -10.10 -28.49 3.63
CA THR A 39 -10.20 -29.79 4.30
C THR A 39 -11.47 -29.87 5.13
N ASP A 40 -12.18 -30.96 4.86
CA ASP A 40 -13.36 -31.47 5.51
C ASP A 40 -12.99 -32.06 6.88
N VAL A 41 -13.65 -31.61 7.96
CA VAL A 41 -13.65 -32.31 9.25
C VAL A 41 -15.05 -32.25 9.85
N ARG A 42 -15.68 -33.43 9.89
CA ARG A 42 -16.94 -33.75 10.54
C ARG A 42 -16.69 -34.25 11.96
N ARG A 43 -17.70 -34.04 12.84
CA ARG A 43 -17.98 -34.70 14.14
C ARG A 43 -17.13 -34.29 15.36
N ASP A 44 -17.74 -33.59 16.31
CA ASP A 44 -18.49 -34.14 17.46
C ASP A 44 -18.63 -33.06 18.56
N ALA A 45 -19.86 -32.86 19.07
CA ALA A 45 -20.17 -32.45 20.46
C ALA A 45 -21.65 -32.05 20.56
N GLY A 46 -22.51 -33.07 20.64
CA GLY A 46 -23.86 -32.92 21.19
C GLY A 46 -23.83 -33.24 22.69
N LYS A 47 -24.84 -32.68 23.39
CA LYS A 47 -25.21 -32.86 24.81
C LYS A 47 -24.55 -31.89 25.80
N GLU A 48 -25.09 -30.67 25.90
CA GLU A 48 -25.31 -29.97 27.19
C GLU A 48 -26.41 -28.87 27.14
N VAL A 49 -27.03 -28.59 26.00
CA VAL A 49 -27.91 -27.39 25.85
C VAL A 49 -29.40 -27.61 26.23
N PHE A 50 -29.84 -28.83 26.53
CA PHE A 50 -31.27 -29.15 26.68
C PHE A 50 -31.88 -29.02 28.09
N ARG A 51 -31.27 -28.26 29.01
CA ARG A 51 -31.82 -28.03 30.37
C ARG A 51 -32.29 -26.60 30.66
N GLY A 52 -31.94 -25.61 29.82
CA GLY A 52 -32.27 -24.20 30.05
C GLY A 52 -33.61 -23.72 29.50
N GLU A 53 -34.15 -24.35 28.46
CA GLU A 53 -35.32 -23.82 27.73
C GLU A 53 -36.69 -24.15 28.36
N VAL A 54 -36.78 -25.18 29.21
CA VAL A 54 -38.09 -25.60 29.78
C VAL A 54 -38.55 -24.69 30.93
N GLN A 55 -37.65 -23.94 31.57
CA GLN A 55 -37.98 -23.05 32.69
C GLN A 55 -38.44 -21.65 32.25
N GLY A 56 -38.03 -21.19 31.06
CA GLY A 56 -38.42 -19.88 30.51
C GLY A 56 -39.87 -19.84 30.00
N SER A 57 -40.35 -20.93 29.41
CA SER A 57 -41.69 -20.98 28.80
C SER A 57 -42.84 -21.00 29.81
N ARG A 58 -42.64 -21.56 31.01
CA ARG A 58 -43.65 -21.52 32.08
C ARG A 58 -43.83 -20.13 32.72
N ARG A 59 -42.82 -19.26 32.67
CA ARG A 59 -42.92 -17.88 33.21
C ARG A 59 -43.71 -16.94 32.29
N ARG A 60 -43.73 -17.19 30.97
CA ARG A 60 -44.53 -16.38 30.03
C ARG A 60 -46.02 -16.69 30.08
N LEU A 61 -46.39 -17.95 30.27
CA LEU A 61 -47.80 -18.37 30.36
C LEU A 61 -48.49 -17.89 31.65
N LYS A 62 -47.77 -17.87 32.78
CA LYS A 62 -48.32 -17.33 34.04
C LYS A 62 -48.61 -15.81 33.95
N LYS A 63 -47.73 -15.06 33.28
CA LYS A 63 -47.89 -13.60 33.12
C LYS A 63 -49.06 -13.21 32.21
N SER A 64 -49.46 -14.08 31.27
CA SER A 64 -50.64 -13.84 30.42
C SER A 64 -51.96 -14.19 31.12
N GLU A 65 -51.99 -15.17 32.03
CA GLU A 65 -53.18 -15.49 32.83
C GLU A 65 -53.47 -14.41 33.89
N ASP A 66 -52.43 -13.84 34.49
CA ASP A 66 -52.57 -12.72 35.43
C ASP A 66 -53.13 -11.46 34.73
N TRP A 67 -52.74 -11.21 33.47
CA TRP A 67 -53.27 -10.10 32.66
C TRP A 67 -54.76 -10.26 32.30
N LEU A 68 -55.24 -11.49 32.11
CA LEU A 68 -56.65 -11.76 31.80
C LEU A 68 -57.53 -11.63 33.06
N ARG A 69 -57.06 -12.10 34.21
CA ARG A 69 -57.79 -11.91 35.49
C ARG A 69 -57.88 -10.45 35.93
N GLN A 70 -56.87 -9.64 35.61
CA GLN A 70 -56.86 -8.21 35.95
C GLN A 70 -57.85 -7.40 35.07
N ARG A 71 -58.17 -7.92 33.87
CA ARG A 71 -59.21 -7.35 32.98
C ARG A 71 -60.63 -7.72 33.43
N GLU A 72 -60.84 -8.87 34.05
CA GLU A 72 -62.14 -9.26 34.60
C GLU A 72 -62.46 -8.59 35.94
N ALA A 73 -61.46 -8.13 36.69
CA ALA A 73 -61.65 -7.43 37.97
C ALA A 73 -62.00 -5.94 37.82
N THR A 74 -61.88 -5.36 36.62
CA THR A 74 -62.26 -3.97 36.34
C THR A 74 -63.58 -3.97 35.56
N GLY A 75 -64.68 -4.14 36.29
CA GLY A 75 -66.03 -4.09 35.74
C GLY A 75 -66.28 -2.81 34.93
N PHE A 76 -66.41 -2.96 33.62
CA PHE A 76 -66.87 -1.91 32.73
C PHE A 76 -68.24 -2.32 32.21
N ASP A 77 -69.26 -1.87 32.93
CA ASP A 77 -70.67 -2.04 32.61
C ASP A 77 -71.00 -1.30 31.30
N GLY A 78 -71.65 -1.99 30.37
CA GLY A 78 -72.07 -1.41 29.09
C GLY A 78 -73.27 -0.48 29.23
N LYS A 79 -73.32 0.58 28.41
CA LYS A 79 -74.54 1.15 27.80
C LYS A 79 -74.21 2.32 26.86
N GLY A 80 -74.64 2.20 25.61
CA GLY A 80 -75.12 3.33 24.80
C GLY A 80 -74.28 3.74 23.58
N GLY A 81 -74.91 3.70 22.39
CA GLY A 81 -74.68 4.68 21.34
C GLY A 81 -74.00 4.17 20.06
N GLN A 82 -74.82 4.00 19.01
CA GLN A 82 -74.41 3.85 17.62
C GLN A 82 -73.69 5.11 17.10
N GLU A 83 -72.62 4.93 16.32
CA GLU A 83 -72.22 5.78 15.16
C GLU A 83 -71.03 5.07 14.46
N PHE A 84 -71.31 4.16 13.53
CA PHE A 84 -71.29 4.37 12.08
C PHE A 84 -69.96 4.92 11.52
N LEU A 85 -69.14 3.99 11.01
CA LEU A 85 -68.19 4.11 9.89
C LEU A 85 -67.86 5.53 9.41
N GLY A 86 -66.90 6.17 10.08
CA GLY A 86 -66.05 7.20 9.50
C GLY A 86 -64.69 6.59 9.15
N LEU A 87 -64.48 6.30 7.87
CA LEU A 87 -63.15 6.10 7.25
C LEU A 87 -62.36 7.42 7.37
N SER A 88 -61.96 7.79 8.58
CA SER A 88 -60.98 8.85 8.79
C SER A 88 -59.62 8.18 8.65
N GLY A 89 -59.10 8.19 7.42
CA GLY A 89 -57.69 7.91 7.18
C GLY A 89 -56.90 8.82 8.10
N ALA A 90 -56.30 8.23 9.15
CA ALA A 90 -55.33 8.94 9.95
C ALA A 90 -54.30 9.51 8.97
N PRO A 91 -54.03 10.82 8.95
CA PRO A 91 -53.02 11.35 8.05
C PRO A 91 -51.73 10.63 8.41
N GLN A 92 -51.25 9.79 7.48
CA GLN A 92 -49.94 9.18 7.57
C GLN A 92 -48.99 10.36 7.70
N LYS A 93 -48.55 10.61 8.94
CA LYS A 93 -47.69 11.74 9.27
C LYS A 93 -46.38 11.45 8.54
N HIS A 94 -46.25 11.95 7.31
CA HIS A 94 -45.01 11.90 6.55
C HIS A 94 -43.92 12.42 7.48
N ARG A 95 -43.13 11.50 8.03
CA ARG A 95 -42.02 11.83 8.90
C ARG A 95 -41.01 12.49 7.96
N ARG A 96 -41.09 13.81 7.84
CA ARG A 96 -40.13 14.59 7.07
C ARG A 96 -38.75 14.19 7.58
N LEU A 97 -38.02 13.46 6.76
CA LEU A 97 -36.61 13.18 7.00
C LEU A 97 -35.92 14.54 6.96
N ASN A 98 -35.73 15.13 8.14
CA ASN A 98 -34.88 16.30 8.29
C ASN A 98 -33.45 15.81 8.02
N LEU A 99 -33.08 15.75 6.75
CA LEU A 99 -31.71 15.47 6.34
C LEU A 99 -30.85 16.61 6.86
N ASN A 100 -30.10 16.34 7.93
CA ASN A 100 -29.12 17.29 8.44
C ASN A 100 -28.02 17.41 7.39
N ALA A 101 -28.13 18.40 6.50
CA ALA A 101 -27.13 18.68 5.45
C ALA A 101 -25.72 18.79 6.03
N PHE A 102 -25.61 19.35 7.24
CA PHE A 102 -24.37 19.39 8.01
C PHE A 102 -23.78 17.99 8.27
N ALA A 103 -24.59 17.00 8.67
CA ALA A 103 -24.14 15.64 8.91
C ALA A 103 -23.67 14.95 7.61
N VAL A 104 -24.31 15.24 6.48
CA VAL A 104 -23.89 14.74 5.16
C VAL A 104 -22.53 15.30 4.76
N VAL A 105 -22.32 16.61 4.94
CA VAL A 105 -21.05 17.28 4.63
C VAL A 105 -19.92 16.77 5.53
N VAL A 106 -20.16 16.63 6.83
CA VAL A 106 -19.17 16.08 7.76
C VAL A 106 -18.80 14.64 7.39
N ASN A 107 -19.77 13.83 6.98
CA ASN A 107 -19.52 12.43 6.61
C ASN A 107 -18.76 12.28 5.27
N LEU A 108 -18.85 13.28 4.38
CA LEU A 108 -18.08 13.32 3.13
C LEU A 108 -16.65 13.82 3.36
N LEU A 109 -16.51 14.95 4.07
CA LEU A 109 -15.24 15.65 4.19
C LEU A 109 -14.33 15.06 5.28
N LEU A 110 -14.88 14.62 6.41
CA LEU A 110 -14.07 14.09 7.52
C LEU A 110 -13.24 12.85 7.12
N PRO A 111 -13.80 11.79 6.51
CA PRO A 111 -12.99 10.65 6.07
C PRO A 111 -11.97 11.03 5.00
N TRP A 112 -12.30 11.94 4.09
CA TRP A 112 -11.37 12.41 3.07
C TRP A 112 -10.18 13.16 3.70
N VAL A 113 -10.45 14.10 4.61
CA VAL A 113 -9.40 14.84 5.34
C VAL A 113 -8.55 13.88 6.18
N VAL A 114 -9.16 12.94 6.90
CA VAL A 114 -8.42 11.95 7.70
C VAL A 114 -7.56 11.05 6.81
N PHE A 115 -8.09 10.56 5.68
CA PHE A 115 -7.33 9.76 4.71
C PHE A 115 -6.15 10.55 4.14
N SER A 116 -6.40 11.76 3.64
CA SER A 116 -5.34 12.62 3.08
C SER A 116 -4.30 12.99 4.14
N ALA A 117 -4.70 13.24 5.39
CA ALA A 117 -3.78 13.53 6.48
C ALA A 117 -2.91 12.32 6.86
N ILE A 118 -3.48 11.11 6.90
CA ILE A 118 -2.74 9.87 7.16
C ILE A 118 -1.78 9.57 6.01
N CYS A 119 -2.25 9.63 4.76
CA CYS A 119 -1.40 9.44 3.59
C CYS A 119 -0.29 10.49 3.54
N TRP A 120 -0.58 11.75 3.84
CA TRP A 120 0.44 12.80 3.92
C TRP A 120 1.46 12.52 5.04
N ALA A 121 1.01 12.16 6.24
CA ALA A 121 1.88 11.88 7.37
C ALA A 121 2.79 10.65 7.14
N LEU A 122 2.29 9.64 6.41
CA LEU A 122 3.04 8.43 6.06
C LEU A 122 3.93 8.60 4.82
N SER A 123 3.53 9.41 3.84
CA SER A 123 4.27 9.60 2.59
C SER A 123 5.32 10.72 2.64
N PHE A 124 5.20 11.70 3.55
CA PHE A 124 6.15 12.81 3.65
C PHE A 124 7.20 12.61 4.76
N SER A 125 8.19 13.51 4.78
CA SER A 125 9.33 13.56 5.71
C SER A 125 8.99 13.41 7.20
N LEU A 126 7.73 13.53 7.61
CA LEU A 126 7.31 13.37 9.01
C LEU A 126 7.57 11.95 9.53
N HIS A 127 7.23 10.92 8.75
CA HIS A 127 7.52 9.53 9.13
C HIS A 127 9.04 9.28 9.24
N TYR A 128 9.81 9.93 8.38
CA TYR A 128 11.26 9.79 8.34
C TYR A 128 11.96 10.45 9.54
N LYS A 129 11.57 11.69 9.88
CA LYS A 129 12.22 12.47 10.96
C LYS A 129 11.68 12.13 12.34
N ALA A 130 10.39 11.82 12.44
CA ALA A 130 9.69 11.61 13.71
C ALA A 130 8.68 10.46 13.57
N PRO A 131 9.14 9.18 13.53
CA PRO A 131 8.25 8.04 13.32
C PRO A 131 7.17 7.94 14.40
N LEU A 132 7.47 8.33 15.64
CA LEU A 132 6.50 8.37 16.74
C LEU A 132 5.33 9.33 16.48
N VAL A 133 5.60 10.49 15.88
CA VAL A 133 4.55 11.47 15.54
C VAL A 133 3.69 10.94 14.40
N ALA A 134 4.30 10.34 13.37
CA ALA A 134 3.57 9.73 12.27
C ALA A 134 2.66 8.57 12.74
N TRP A 135 3.18 7.67 13.59
CA TRP A 135 2.38 6.62 14.21
C TRP A 135 1.32 7.17 15.18
N GLY A 136 1.61 8.29 15.85
CA GLY A 136 0.63 9.02 16.65
C GLY A 136 -0.54 9.54 15.81
N VAL A 137 -0.29 10.11 14.63
CA VAL A 137 -1.32 10.55 13.68
C VAL A 137 -2.16 9.37 13.19
N VAL A 138 -1.52 8.23 12.88
CA VAL A 138 -2.23 6.99 12.53
C VAL A 138 -3.10 6.50 13.70
N ALA A 139 -2.57 6.49 14.92
CA ALA A 139 -3.29 6.07 16.11
C ALA A 139 -4.50 6.96 16.41
N VAL A 140 -4.37 8.28 16.25
CA VAL A 140 -5.48 9.24 16.36
C VAL A 140 -6.53 8.98 15.27
N GLY A 141 -6.11 8.76 14.02
CA GLY A 141 -7.01 8.40 12.94
C GLY A 141 -7.79 7.11 13.23
N LEU A 142 -7.11 6.07 13.71
CA LEU A 142 -7.73 4.81 14.14
C LEU A 142 -8.65 5.00 15.34
N ALA A 143 -8.31 5.86 16.30
CA ALA A 143 -9.15 6.17 17.45
C ALA A 143 -10.45 6.89 17.05
N ILE A 144 -10.38 7.83 16.10
CA ILE A 144 -11.56 8.50 15.52
C ILE A 144 -12.46 7.46 14.84
N VAL A 145 -11.86 6.54 14.08
CA VAL A 145 -12.60 5.46 13.40
C VAL A 145 -13.23 4.50 14.41
N ALA A 146 -12.49 4.09 15.45
CA ALA A 146 -13.00 3.22 16.51
C ALA A 146 -14.11 3.89 17.34
N ALA A 147 -13.99 5.19 17.63
CA ALA A 147 -15.03 5.95 18.31
C ALA A 147 -16.30 6.02 17.45
N SER A 148 -16.16 6.30 16.15
CA SER A 148 -17.29 6.33 15.22
C SER A 148 -17.97 4.96 15.06
N ALA A 149 -17.19 3.88 14.99
CA ALA A 149 -17.69 2.51 14.96
C ALA A 149 -18.42 2.13 16.27
N ARG A 150 -17.89 2.54 17.44
CA ARG A 150 -18.53 2.28 18.73
C ARG A 150 -19.85 3.03 18.89
N MET A 151 -19.93 4.25 18.37
CA MET A 151 -21.19 5.01 18.30
C MET A 151 -22.18 4.32 17.36
N ALA A 152 -21.72 3.83 16.20
CA ALA A 152 -22.54 3.06 15.26
C ALA A 152 -23.14 1.77 15.85
N LEU A 153 -22.35 1.03 16.64
CA LEU A 153 -22.80 -0.22 17.27
C LEU A 153 -23.80 0.00 18.42
N ARG A 154 -23.82 1.22 18.98
CA ARG A 154 -24.77 1.61 20.04
C ARG A 154 -26.01 2.32 19.48
N ALA A 155 -25.97 2.74 18.22
CA ALA A 155 -27.09 3.33 17.53
C ALA A 155 -28.02 2.25 16.97
N ASP A 156 -29.32 2.56 16.90
CA ASP A 156 -30.33 1.64 16.38
C ASP A 156 -30.12 1.38 14.88
N SER A 157 -30.62 0.24 14.37
CA SER A 157 -30.29 -0.37 13.06
C SER A 157 -30.36 0.56 11.82
N SER A 158 -30.99 1.73 11.92
CA SER A 158 -31.08 2.76 10.87
C SER A 158 -29.85 3.67 10.72
N GLU A 159 -28.88 3.64 11.64
CA GLU A 159 -27.71 4.54 11.65
C GLU A 159 -26.37 3.84 11.36
N LYS A 160 -26.36 2.82 10.51
CA LYS A 160 -25.13 2.10 10.09
C LYS A 160 -24.28 2.84 9.05
N TRP A 161 -24.29 4.18 9.06
CA TRP A 161 -23.59 5.03 8.10
C TRP A 161 -22.06 5.03 8.28
N HIS A 162 -21.56 4.49 9.40
CA HIS A 162 -20.14 4.44 9.73
C HIS A 162 -19.33 3.29 9.10
N SER A 163 -19.99 2.37 8.41
CA SER A 163 -19.34 1.16 7.83
C SER A 163 -18.34 1.49 6.71
N PHE A 164 -18.39 2.69 6.13
CA PHE A 164 -17.53 3.12 5.03
C PHE A 164 -16.13 3.60 5.48
N PHE A 165 -15.94 3.92 6.76
CA PHE A 165 -14.68 4.40 7.31
C PHE A 165 -13.61 3.30 7.45
N THR A 166 -14.01 2.05 7.66
CA THR A 166 -13.10 0.92 7.88
C THR A 166 -12.42 0.44 6.59
N VAL A 167 -13.12 0.51 5.46
CA VAL A 167 -12.55 0.18 4.14
C VAL A 167 -11.56 1.26 3.69
N ALA A 168 -11.85 2.54 3.99
CA ALA A 168 -10.95 3.67 3.75
C ALA A 168 -9.60 3.54 4.46
N THR A 169 -9.61 3.13 5.72
CA THR A 169 -8.40 2.96 6.53
C THR A 169 -7.57 1.76 6.12
N LEU A 170 -8.21 0.67 5.66
CA LEU A 170 -7.50 -0.51 5.15
C LEU A 170 -6.85 -0.24 3.79
N ALA A 171 -7.50 0.54 2.91
CA ALA A 171 -6.93 0.97 1.64
C ALA A 171 -5.74 1.94 1.83
N ALA A 172 -5.79 2.80 2.85
CA ALA A 172 -4.70 3.71 3.22
C ALA A 172 -3.43 3.01 3.70
N LEU A 173 -3.54 1.75 4.17
CA LEU A 173 -2.40 0.93 4.57
C LEU A 173 -1.66 0.29 3.38
N SER A 174 -2.12 0.52 2.14
CA SER A 174 -1.33 0.18 0.96
C SER A 174 -0.02 0.98 1.01
N ARG A 175 1.08 0.27 1.30
CA ARG A 175 2.40 0.84 1.59
C ARG A 175 2.85 1.71 0.42
N THR A 176 2.93 3.02 0.63
CA THR A 176 3.67 3.88 -0.29
C THR A 176 5.16 3.72 0.03
N HIS A 177 5.90 3.12 -0.90
CA HIS A 177 7.34 2.85 -0.78
C HIS A 177 8.18 4.12 -0.99
N THR A 178 7.91 5.19 -0.25
CA THR A 178 8.63 6.46 -0.41
C THR A 178 9.92 6.53 0.42
N SER A 179 10.17 5.55 1.32
CA SER A 179 11.32 5.53 2.24
C SER A 179 12.67 5.61 1.52
N ALA A 180 12.85 4.85 0.43
CA ALA A 180 14.11 4.77 -0.29
C ALA A 180 14.59 6.12 -0.85
N VAL A 181 13.65 6.98 -1.28
CA VAL A 181 13.98 8.32 -1.81
C VAL A 181 14.45 9.25 -0.69
N TYR A 182 13.83 9.17 0.49
CA TYR A 182 14.25 9.95 1.65
C TYR A 182 15.59 9.47 2.21
N ASP A 183 15.83 8.17 2.23
CA ASP A 183 17.13 7.62 2.61
C ASP A 183 18.25 8.09 1.67
N LEU A 184 17.99 8.14 0.36
CA LEU A 184 18.92 8.70 -0.63
C LEU A 184 19.17 10.21 -0.46
N ASN A 185 18.19 10.95 0.05
CA ASN A 185 18.35 12.38 0.35
C ASN A 185 19.13 12.64 1.65
N ASN A 186 19.12 11.70 2.60
CA ASN A 186 19.83 11.84 3.87
C ASN A 186 21.31 11.43 3.79
N MET A 187 21.68 10.72 2.73
CA MET A 187 23.07 10.34 2.46
C MET A 187 23.86 11.44 1.76
N ASN A 188 25.19 11.37 1.87
CA ASN A 188 26.08 12.40 1.36
C ASN A 188 26.25 12.30 -0.16
N SER A 189 26.58 13.43 -0.80
CA SER A 189 26.89 13.48 -2.23
C SER A 189 28.35 13.85 -2.45
N TYR A 190 29.05 13.03 -3.24
CA TYR A 190 30.47 13.22 -3.50
C TYR A 190 30.73 13.58 -4.97
N PRO A 191 31.29 14.77 -5.26
CA PRO A 191 31.67 15.16 -6.61
C PRO A 191 33.07 14.61 -6.98
N ALA A 192 33.29 14.41 -8.28
CA ALA A 192 34.58 14.06 -8.88
C ALA A 192 35.31 12.86 -8.22
N VAL A 193 34.57 11.81 -7.88
CA VAL A 193 35.16 10.60 -7.27
C VAL A 193 35.95 9.82 -8.33
N ASN A 194 37.22 9.58 -8.02
CA ASN A 194 38.08 8.70 -8.80
C ASN A 194 37.99 7.25 -8.25
N PRO A 195 37.49 6.27 -9.03
CA PRO A 195 37.35 4.88 -8.60
C PRO A 195 38.69 4.16 -8.38
N ALA A 196 39.79 4.64 -8.96
CA ALA A 196 41.12 4.07 -8.76
C ALA A 196 41.79 4.57 -7.46
N GLY A 197 41.42 5.77 -7.00
CA GLY A 197 42.03 6.42 -5.83
C GLY A 197 41.23 6.26 -4.53
N HIS A 198 39.89 6.26 -4.60
CA HIS A 198 39.02 6.18 -3.44
C HIS A 198 38.45 4.78 -3.29
N LYS A 199 38.70 4.12 -2.16
CA LYS A 199 38.12 2.80 -1.88
C LYS A 199 36.65 2.92 -1.48
N GLY A 200 35.87 1.86 -1.73
CA GLY A 200 34.45 1.84 -1.39
C GLY A 200 34.19 2.03 0.12
N GLN A 201 35.11 1.55 0.97
CA GLN A 201 35.04 1.73 2.42
C GLN A 201 35.04 3.20 2.87
N GLN A 202 35.62 4.11 2.09
CA GLN A 202 35.68 5.54 2.43
C GLN A 202 34.36 6.26 2.12
N LEU A 203 33.54 5.71 1.22
CA LEU A 203 32.33 6.34 0.71
C LEU A 203 31.06 5.54 1.06
N MET A 204 31.09 4.90 2.24
CA MET A 204 30.01 4.07 2.76
C MET A 204 28.71 4.82 3.04
N ASP A 205 28.79 6.13 3.22
CA ASP A 205 27.69 7.07 3.45
C ASP A 205 27.22 7.77 2.16
N ALA A 206 27.83 7.45 1.01
CA ALA A 206 27.49 8.06 -0.26
C ALA A 206 26.14 7.56 -0.78
N GLY A 207 25.23 8.49 -1.05
CA GLY A 207 23.97 8.21 -1.75
C GLY A 207 24.05 8.49 -3.24
N ARG A 208 24.82 9.52 -3.60
CA ARG A 208 25.04 9.96 -4.98
C ARG A 208 26.51 10.24 -5.20
N ILE A 209 27.04 9.71 -6.28
CA ILE A 209 28.44 9.92 -6.66
C ILE A 209 28.48 10.48 -8.08
N PHE A 210 29.21 11.57 -8.26
CA PHE A 210 29.61 12.04 -9.58
C PHE A 210 31.05 11.61 -9.80
N PHE A 211 31.28 10.80 -10.82
CA PHE A 211 32.60 10.28 -11.11
C PHE A 211 33.44 11.33 -11.85
N SER A 212 34.76 11.27 -11.66
CA SER A 212 35.71 12.16 -12.34
C SER A 212 35.69 11.97 -13.87
N GLU A 213 36.21 12.93 -14.62
CA GLU A 213 36.30 12.77 -16.08
C GLU A 213 37.19 11.58 -16.46
N GLY A 214 36.84 10.88 -17.55
CA GLY A 214 37.52 9.67 -18.00
C GLY A 214 37.06 8.37 -17.31
N THR A 215 36.11 8.44 -16.37
CA THR A 215 35.46 7.24 -15.83
C THR A 215 34.44 6.69 -16.79
N GLY A 216 34.42 5.37 -16.92
CA GLY A 216 33.46 4.65 -17.73
C GLY A 216 33.19 3.26 -17.20
N LEU A 217 32.37 2.51 -17.92
CA LEU A 217 32.08 1.12 -17.60
C LEU A 217 33.02 0.22 -18.38
N ASP A 218 33.68 -0.70 -17.69
CA ASP A 218 34.44 -1.75 -18.36
C ASP A 218 33.52 -2.95 -18.68
N LEU A 219 32.88 -2.87 -19.85
CA LEU A 219 31.96 -3.91 -20.33
C LEU A 219 32.65 -5.25 -20.58
N LYS A 220 33.99 -5.29 -20.71
CA LYS A 220 34.73 -6.56 -20.88
C LYS A 220 34.73 -7.41 -19.61
N LYS A 221 34.49 -6.77 -18.46
CA LYS A 221 34.41 -7.40 -17.13
C LYS A 221 32.98 -7.39 -16.59
N ALA A 222 31.98 -7.17 -17.45
CA ALA A 222 30.59 -7.26 -17.05
C ALA A 222 30.21 -8.72 -16.77
N MET A 223 29.37 -8.94 -15.76
CA MET A 223 28.88 -10.25 -15.35
C MET A 223 27.39 -10.16 -15.01
N SER A 224 26.67 -11.28 -15.10
CA SER A 224 25.27 -11.34 -14.71
C SER A 224 24.96 -12.61 -13.95
N PHE A 225 24.21 -12.48 -12.85
CA PHE A 225 23.64 -13.60 -12.11
C PHE A 225 22.15 -13.71 -12.42
N LYS A 226 21.61 -14.93 -12.51
CA LYS A 226 20.19 -15.15 -12.83
C LYS A 226 19.52 -15.98 -11.74
N ASP A 227 18.51 -15.39 -11.10
CA ASP A 227 17.61 -16.04 -10.15
C ASP A 227 16.24 -15.36 -10.20
N SER A 228 15.24 -16.03 -10.82
CA SER A 228 13.95 -15.45 -11.28
C SER A 228 14.11 -14.28 -12.26
N ASP A 229 14.81 -13.22 -11.83
CA ASP A 229 15.28 -12.06 -12.58
C ASP A 229 16.78 -12.16 -12.94
N THR A 230 17.23 -11.32 -13.87
CA THR A 230 18.65 -11.25 -14.28
C THR A 230 19.32 -10.01 -13.68
N TYR A 231 20.32 -10.23 -12.83
CA TYR A 231 21.08 -9.22 -12.12
C TYR A 231 22.41 -8.95 -12.83
N CYS A 232 22.43 -7.91 -13.66
CA CYS A 232 23.63 -7.49 -14.40
C CYS A 232 24.47 -6.50 -13.57
N VAL A 233 25.79 -6.72 -13.57
CA VAL A 233 26.78 -5.85 -12.94
C VAL A 233 27.92 -5.55 -13.93
N ALA A 234 28.41 -4.32 -13.91
CA ALA A 234 29.59 -3.90 -14.66
C ALA A 234 30.48 -3.02 -13.77
N PRO A 235 31.81 -3.25 -13.71
CA PRO A 235 32.69 -2.43 -12.90
C PRO A 235 32.85 -1.04 -13.51
N ILE A 236 32.89 -0.02 -12.64
CA ILE A 236 33.16 1.36 -13.00
C ILE A 236 34.66 1.60 -12.83
N THR A 237 35.34 1.95 -13.92
CA THR A 237 36.80 2.09 -13.96
C THR A 237 37.19 3.47 -14.49
N LEU A 238 38.42 3.91 -14.17
CA LEU A 238 39.02 5.08 -14.78
C LEU A 238 39.91 4.60 -15.94
N GLY A 239 39.52 4.88 -17.18
CA GLY A 239 40.25 4.40 -18.36
C GLY A 239 40.25 2.88 -18.54
N GLN A 240 41.27 2.35 -19.22
CA GLN A 240 41.43 0.91 -19.51
C GLN A 240 42.42 0.18 -18.58
N ASP A 241 42.96 0.87 -17.59
CA ASP A 241 43.99 0.31 -16.72
C ASP A 241 43.42 -0.65 -15.68
N GLN A 242 44.20 -1.68 -15.33
CA GLN A 242 43.84 -2.58 -14.23
C GLN A 242 44.00 -1.85 -12.89
N MET A 243 42.89 -1.73 -12.16
CA MET A 243 42.86 -1.18 -10.81
C MET A 243 43.18 -2.26 -9.77
N ALA A 244 43.72 -1.83 -8.63
CA ALA A 244 44.04 -2.72 -7.51
C ALA A 244 42.78 -3.27 -6.79
N SER A 245 41.69 -2.50 -6.75
CA SER A 245 40.39 -2.93 -6.23
C SER A 245 39.26 -2.39 -7.11
N TYR A 246 38.22 -3.19 -7.30
CA TYR A 246 37.02 -2.86 -8.06
C TYR A 246 35.83 -2.74 -7.11
N ASP A 247 35.75 -1.64 -6.37
CA ASP A 247 34.71 -1.44 -5.37
C ASP A 247 33.42 -0.83 -5.95
N TYR A 248 33.47 -0.17 -7.11
CA TYR A 248 32.31 0.51 -7.70
C TYR A 248 31.70 -0.29 -8.84
N TRP A 249 30.41 -0.59 -8.72
CA TRP A 249 29.67 -1.40 -9.68
C TRP A 249 28.43 -0.68 -10.17
N ALA A 250 28.30 -0.60 -11.49
CA ALA A 250 27.07 -0.21 -12.15
C ALA A 250 26.13 -1.41 -12.25
N ILE A 251 24.85 -1.20 -11.92
CA ILE A 251 23.83 -2.25 -11.98
C ILE A 251 22.76 -1.96 -13.03
N GLY A 252 22.15 -3.02 -13.53
CA GLY A 252 21.03 -2.95 -14.48
C GLY A 252 21.46 -2.61 -15.90
N ARG A 253 20.65 -1.81 -16.60
CA ARG A 253 20.85 -1.52 -18.03
C ARG A 253 21.63 -0.22 -18.22
N TYR A 254 22.84 -0.32 -18.74
CA TYR A 254 23.79 0.79 -18.89
C TYR A 254 23.88 1.35 -20.32
N ASN A 255 22.74 1.60 -20.98
CA ASN A 255 22.70 2.00 -22.41
C ASN A 255 22.96 3.50 -22.69
N ASN A 256 23.59 4.23 -21.77
CA ASN A 256 23.84 5.67 -21.94
C ASN A 256 25.33 5.99 -21.85
N GLY A 257 25.92 6.42 -22.97
CA GLY A 257 27.33 6.81 -23.04
C GLY A 257 27.63 8.16 -22.38
N HIS A 258 26.62 8.98 -22.10
CA HIS A 258 26.77 10.26 -21.40
C HIS A 258 26.58 10.14 -19.89
N ALA A 259 26.22 8.96 -19.39
CA ALA A 259 26.10 8.73 -17.95
C ALA A 259 27.50 8.75 -17.30
N ARG A 260 27.63 9.50 -16.20
CA ARG A 260 28.87 9.66 -15.41
C ARG A 260 28.60 9.75 -13.91
N ALA A 261 27.37 9.44 -13.50
CA ALA A 261 26.95 9.51 -12.12
C ALA A 261 26.33 8.17 -11.69
N GLY A 262 26.48 7.90 -10.40
CA GLY A 262 25.92 6.73 -9.74
C GLY A 262 24.89 7.14 -8.71
N LEU A 263 23.71 6.52 -8.77
CA LEU A 263 22.71 6.59 -7.71
C LEU A 263 22.68 5.26 -6.95
N ARG A 264 22.91 5.28 -5.64
CA ARG A 264 23.08 4.05 -4.87
C ARG A 264 21.83 3.16 -4.86
N LEU A 265 22.02 1.85 -4.94
CA LEU A 265 20.96 0.87 -4.72
C LEU A 265 20.57 0.81 -3.24
N MET A 266 19.30 1.10 -2.97
CA MET A 266 18.71 1.06 -1.62
C MET A 266 17.93 -0.22 -1.32
N SER A 267 17.66 -1.04 -2.34
CA SER A 267 16.94 -2.29 -2.13
C SER A 267 17.85 -3.33 -1.47
N ASP A 268 17.65 -3.55 -0.18
CA ASP A 268 18.39 -4.56 0.59
C ASP A 268 18.03 -5.99 0.16
N ASP A 269 16.83 -6.20 -0.39
CA ASP A 269 16.39 -7.51 -0.89
C ASP A 269 17.18 -7.94 -2.13
N GLN A 270 17.56 -6.97 -2.98
CA GLN A 270 18.29 -7.26 -4.23
C GLN A 270 19.81 -7.26 -4.08
N ARG A 271 20.32 -6.57 -3.04
CA ARG A 271 21.76 -6.38 -2.83
C ARG A 271 22.55 -7.71 -2.71
N PRO A 272 22.07 -8.77 -2.04
CA PRO A 272 22.75 -10.06 -2.01
C PRO A 272 22.92 -10.69 -3.40
N PHE A 273 21.94 -10.56 -4.29
CA PHE A 273 22.01 -11.14 -5.64
C PHE A 273 23.03 -10.42 -6.53
N PHE A 274 23.10 -9.09 -6.44
CA PHE A 274 24.18 -8.34 -7.10
C PHE A 274 25.56 -8.70 -6.55
N ARG A 275 25.66 -9.00 -5.25
CA ARG A 275 26.92 -9.47 -4.65
C ARG A 275 27.35 -10.83 -5.19
N LEU A 276 26.41 -11.75 -5.42
CA LEU A 276 26.71 -13.03 -6.09
C LEU A 276 27.25 -12.81 -7.52
N ALA A 277 26.66 -11.87 -8.27
CA ALA A 277 27.16 -11.51 -9.60
C ALA A 277 28.59 -10.94 -9.57
N VAL A 278 28.91 -10.12 -8.56
CA VAL A 278 30.27 -9.62 -8.34
C VAL A 278 31.23 -10.75 -8.02
N GLN A 279 30.85 -11.68 -7.12
CA GLN A 279 31.70 -12.83 -6.79
C GLN A 279 31.98 -13.71 -8.01
N GLN A 280 31.02 -13.87 -8.91
CA GLN A 280 31.24 -14.55 -10.19
C GLN A 280 32.22 -13.79 -11.09
N ALA A 281 32.13 -12.45 -11.14
CA ALA A 281 33.06 -11.62 -11.88
C ALA A 281 34.49 -11.67 -11.32
N GLU A 282 34.63 -11.66 -9.98
CA GLU A 282 35.91 -11.81 -9.29
C GLU A 282 36.60 -13.12 -9.67
N ALA A 283 35.85 -14.23 -9.64
CA ALA A 283 36.35 -15.54 -10.03
C ALA A 283 36.68 -15.64 -11.53
N ALA A 284 35.84 -15.07 -12.40
CA ALA A 284 36.00 -15.19 -13.86
C ALA A 284 37.16 -14.32 -14.41
N TYR A 285 37.34 -13.12 -13.86
CA TYR A 285 38.29 -12.14 -14.37
C TYR A 285 39.52 -11.95 -13.47
N ASN A 286 39.63 -12.72 -12.39
CA ASN A 286 40.69 -12.64 -11.40
C ASN A 286 40.89 -11.21 -10.86
N ILE A 287 39.77 -10.55 -10.60
CA ILE A 287 39.70 -9.21 -9.98
C ILE A 287 39.24 -9.34 -8.52
N ARG A 288 39.45 -8.29 -7.71
CA ARG A 288 39.00 -8.24 -6.32
C ARG A 288 38.22 -6.96 -6.04
N ALA A 289 37.15 -7.10 -5.27
CA ALA A 289 36.27 -6.06 -4.76
C ALA A 289 36.18 -6.21 -3.24
N GLU A 290 37.00 -5.45 -2.50
CA GLU A 290 37.02 -5.52 -1.03
C GLU A 290 35.66 -5.09 -0.44
N HIS A 291 35.08 -4.03 -0.99
CA HIS A 291 33.80 -3.50 -0.53
C HIS A 291 32.92 -3.06 -1.71
N PRO A 292 32.18 -3.99 -2.35
CA PRO A 292 31.39 -3.68 -3.53
C PRO A 292 30.19 -2.78 -3.19
N MET A 293 30.12 -1.63 -3.84
CA MET A 293 29.01 -0.69 -3.79
C MET A 293 28.29 -0.66 -5.14
N PHE A 294 26.97 -0.66 -5.08
CA PHE A 294 26.10 -0.79 -6.25
C PHE A 294 25.40 0.52 -6.58
N PHE A 295 25.51 0.94 -7.84
CA PHE A 295 24.94 2.19 -8.34
C PHE A 295 24.17 1.98 -9.64
N HIS A 296 23.00 2.60 -9.74
CA HIS A 296 22.35 2.83 -11.02
C HIS A 296 23.17 3.83 -11.82
N TRP A 297 23.58 3.43 -13.03
CA TRP A 297 24.40 4.26 -13.92
C TRP A 297 23.54 5.29 -14.64
N VAL A 298 23.66 6.56 -14.27
CA VAL A 298 22.76 7.64 -14.69
C VAL A 298 23.54 8.88 -15.11
N GLN A 299 22.93 9.71 -15.94
CA GLN A 299 23.51 11.00 -16.34
C GLN A 299 23.33 12.05 -15.26
N ASP A 300 22.11 12.16 -14.72
CA ASP A 300 21.80 13.08 -13.63
C ASP A 300 21.00 12.34 -12.54
N PRO A 301 21.61 12.09 -11.37
CA PRO A 301 20.92 11.45 -10.25
C PRO A 301 19.91 12.38 -9.59
N VAL A 302 20.06 13.70 -9.72
CA VAL A 302 19.13 14.68 -9.14
C VAL A 302 17.81 14.69 -9.91
N ALA A 303 17.88 14.75 -11.24
CA ALA A 303 16.69 14.64 -12.09
C ALA A 303 15.96 13.30 -11.91
N LEU A 304 16.70 12.19 -11.78
CA LEU A 304 16.08 10.87 -11.54
C LEU A 304 15.36 10.82 -10.19
N MET A 305 15.95 11.38 -9.14
CA MET A 305 15.28 11.43 -7.84
C MET A 305 14.08 12.39 -7.85
N ALA A 306 14.18 13.52 -8.55
CA ALA A 306 13.07 14.43 -8.73
C ALA A 306 11.89 13.73 -9.44
N SER A 307 12.14 12.95 -10.48
CA SER A 307 11.07 12.21 -11.18
C SER A 307 10.42 11.14 -10.28
N TRP A 308 11.18 10.48 -9.41
CA TRP A 308 10.62 9.55 -8.41
C TRP A 308 9.73 10.27 -7.38
N THR A 309 10.16 11.43 -6.88
CA THR A 309 9.32 12.24 -5.98
C THR A 309 8.06 12.73 -6.66
N GLU A 310 8.16 13.14 -7.92
CA GLU A 310 7.01 13.60 -8.70
C GLU A 310 6.02 12.46 -8.96
N ALA A 311 6.51 11.27 -9.33
CA ALA A 311 5.66 10.10 -9.50
C ALA A 311 4.93 9.72 -8.20
N ALA A 312 5.63 9.74 -7.06
CA ALA A 312 5.03 9.47 -5.75
C ALA A 312 3.94 10.48 -5.38
N THR A 313 4.20 11.78 -5.59
CA THR A 313 3.21 12.83 -5.32
C THR A 313 1.99 12.73 -6.24
N ARG A 314 2.18 12.46 -7.54
CA ARG A 314 1.09 12.22 -8.49
C ARG A 314 0.22 11.04 -8.09
N PHE A 315 0.84 9.92 -7.71
CA PHE A 315 0.11 8.73 -7.24
C PHE A 315 -0.70 9.02 -5.97
N MET A 316 -0.12 9.74 -5.01
CA MET A 316 -0.81 10.17 -3.79
C MET A 316 -2.02 11.07 -4.08
N LEU A 317 -1.88 12.05 -4.97
CA LEU A 317 -2.97 12.94 -5.38
C LEU A 317 -4.09 12.16 -6.09
N MET A 318 -3.72 11.26 -7.01
CA MET A 318 -4.67 10.40 -7.72
C MET A 318 -5.43 9.48 -6.76
N SER A 319 -4.75 8.92 -5.76
CA SER A 319 -5.35 8.07 -4.73
C SER A 319 -6.31 8.86 -3.84
N SER A 320 -5.94 10.08 -3.44
CA SER A 320 -6.80 10.98 -2.66
C SER A 320 -8.06 11.39 -3.42
N PHE A 321 -7.94 11.66 -4.73
CA PHE A 321 -9.08 12.00 -5.57
C PHE A 321 -10.00 10.79 -5.81
N CYS A 322 -9.43 9.62 -6.11
CA CYS A 322 -10.20 8.38 -6.30
C CYS A 322 -11.00 8.04 -5.03
N PHE A 323 -10.39 8.19 -3.86
CA PHE A 323 -11.06 7.99 -2.58
C PHE A 323 -12.22 8.97 -2.38
N PHE A 324 -12.04 10.26 -2.70
CA PHE A 324 -13.10 11.27 -2.62
C PHE A 324 -14.30 10.92 -3.51
N VAL A 325 -14.05 10.53 -4.76
CA VAL A 325 -15.11 10.16 -5.72
C VAL A 325 -15.88 8.93 -5.25
N MET A 326 -15.17 7.89 -4.79
CA MET A 326 -15.81 6.68 -4.25
C MET A 326 -16.66 7.00 -3.01
N ASN A 327 -16.13 7.83 -2.10
CA ASN A 327 -16.86 8.26 -0.91
C ASN A 327 -18.12 9.06 -1.28
N PHE A 328 -17.99 10.03 -2.19
CA PHE A 328 -19.11 10.82 -2.71
C PHE A 328 -20.20 9.94 -3.32
N PHE A 329 -19.82 8.94 -4.12
CA PHE A 329 -20.76 7.99 -4.70
C PHE A 329 -21.49 7.17 -3.64
N CYS A 330 -20.77 6.61 -2.65
CA CYS A 330 -21.37 5.84 -1.56
C CYS A 330 -22.35 6.66 -0.70
N VAL A 331 -21.98 7.89 -0.34
CA VAL A 331 -22.84 8.79 0.43
C VAL A 331 -24.09 9.17 -0.37
N SER A 332 -23.94 9.45 -1.67
CA SER A 332 -25.08 9.76 -2.55
C SER A 332 -26.05 8.59 -2.64
N CYS A 333 -25.55 7.37 -2.85
CA CYS A 333 -26.36 6.15 -2.85
C CYS A 333 -27.08 5.93 -1.52
N ALA A 334 -26.40 6.14 -0.39
CA ALA A 334 -27.01 6.02 0.93
C ALA A 334 -28.16 7.02 1.12
N VAL A 335 -27.96 8.29 0.73
CA VAL A 335 -29.00 9.32 0.82
C VAL A 335 -30.23 8.95 -0.01
N VAL A 336 -30.06 8.42 -1.23
CA VAL A 336 -31.17 7.98 -2.09
C VAL A 336 -31.91 6.76 -1.50
N VAL A 337 -31.18 5.81 -0.93
CA VAL A 337 -31.79 4.62 -0.30
C VAL A 337 -32.59 5.01 0.93
N PHE A 338 -32.07 5.89 1.79
CA PHE A 338 -32.78 6.37 2.97
C PHE A 338 -33.98 7.27 2.64
N SER A 339 -33.89 8.09 1.59
CA SER A 339 -35.02 8.92 1.17
C SER A 339 -36.19 8.09 0.64
N LYS A 340 -35.92 6.92 0.03
CA LYS A 340 -36.97 5.99 -0.42
C LYS A 340 -37.52 5.10 0.70
N LEU A 341 -36.69 4.63 1.63
CA LEU A 341 -37.13 3.77 2.74
C LEU A 341 -37.93 4.53 3.81
N GLY A 342 -37.73 5.84 3.97
CA GLY A 342 -38.54 6.67 4.88
C GLY A 342 -39.90 7.10 4.33
N GLY A 343 -40.24 6.67 3.11
CA GLY A 343 -41.50 6.98 2.42
C GLY A 343 -42.62 5.95 2.59
N TYR A 344 -42.41 4.87 3.35
CA TYR A 344 -43.42 3.85 3.64
C TYR A 344 -43.97 3.95 5.06
#